data_AF-A0A8J5I5J7-F1
#
_entry.id   AF-A0A8J5I5J7-F1
#
_cell.length_a   1.000
_cell.length_b   1.000
_cell.length_c   1.000
_cell.angle_alpha   90.00
_cell.angle_beta   90.00
_cell.angle_gamma   90.00
#
_symmetry.space_group_name_H-M   'P 1'
#
loop_
_entity.id
_entity.type
_entity.pdbx_description
1 polymer ?
#
loop_
_entity_poly.entity_id
_entity_poly.type
_entity_poly.pdbx_seq_one_letter_code
_entity_poly.pdbx_strand_id
1 'polypeptide(L)'
;MVLSKNEIVVLQVLNCHDSVIYILAPLRLATVYGCSDATILLGAVGKSVKVEHCERVQIIAAAKRMCIANCRECVFYLGVNQQPLLVGDNHKLQVCFFCLLLFSLSLKEVSLE
;
A
#
# COMPACT_ATOMS: atom_id res chain seq x y z
N MET A 1 -2.48 -20.29 13.77
CA MET A 1 -1.08 -19.85 13.73
C MET A 1 -1.05 -18.39 14.16
N VAL A 2 -0.94 -18.17 15.48
CA VAL A 2 -0.78 -16.83 16.05
C VAL A 2 0.69 -16.49 15.85
N LEU A 3 1.01 -15.69 14.84
CA LEU A 3 2.36 -15.15 14.69
C LEU A 3 2.65 -14.32 15.95
N SER A 4 3.78 -14.63 16.59
CA SER A 4 4.29 -13.91 17.74
C SER A 4 4.21 -12.40 17.47
N LYS A 5 3.56 -11.66 18.38
CA LYS A 5 3.24 -10.22 18.26
C LYS A 5 4.46 -9.28 18.27
N ASN A 6 5.64 -9.68 17.79
CA ASN A 6 6.86 -8.86 17.97
C ASN A 6 7.93 -8.96 16.89
N GLU A 7 7.62 -9.41 15.66
CA GLU A 7 8.49 -9.12 14.52
C GLU A 7 7.99 -7.86 13.79
N ILE A 8 8.79 -6.80 13.82
CA ILE A 8 8.54 -5.60 13.03
C ILE A 8 8.88 -5.94 11.58
N VAL A 9 7.89 -6.40 10.82
CA VAL A 9 8.08 -6.66 9.40
C VAL A 9 7.94 -5.34 8.63
N VAL A 10 9.07 -4.88 8.09
CA VAL A 10 9.15 -3.74 7.18
C VAL A 10 9.40 -4.26 5.78
N LEU A 11 8.59 -3.80 4.82
CA LEU A 11 8.72 -4.16 3.42
C LEU A 11 9.15 -2.97 2.57
N GLN A 12 10.07 -3.21 1.64
CA GLN A 12 10.39 -2.27 0.57
C GLN A 12 10.26 -2.96 -0.80
N VAL A 13 9.47 -2.38 -1.68
CA VAL A 13 9.36 -2.76 -3.09
C VAL A 13 10.03 -1.65 -3.89
N LEU A 14 11.18 -1.94 -4.48
CA LEU A 14 12.05 -0.94 -5.09
C LEU A 14 12.28 -1.28 -6.56
N ASN A 15 12.14 -0.29 -7.45
CA ASN A 15 12.54 -0.37 -8.86
C ASN A 15 12.01 -1.63 -9.58
N CYS A 16 10.75 -1.98 -9.31
CA CYS A 16 10.09 -3.09 -9.98
C CYS A 16 9.35 -2.59 -11.21
N HIS A 17 9.52 -3.29 -12.33
CA HIS A 17 8.96 -2.92 -13.63
C HIS A 17 8.22 -4.14 -14.21
N ASP A 18 7.12 -3.90 -14.94
CA ASP A 18 6.34 -4.95 -15.64
C ASP A 18 6.01 -6.15 -14.73
N SER A 19 5.61 -5.87 -13.49
CA SER A 19 5.53 -6.86 -12.42
C SER A 19 4.21 -6.83 -11.67
N VAL A 20 3.78 -7.99 -11.18
CA VAL A 20 2.65 -8.11 -10.26
C VAL A 20 3.14 -8.69 -8.96
N ILE A 21 2.96 -7.96 -7.86
CA ILE A 21 3.54 -8.28 -6.56
C ILE A 21 2.42 -8.36 -5.52
N TYR A 22 2.35 -9.50 -4.83
CA TYR A 22 1.37 -9.77 -3.78
C TYR A 22 2.08 -10.00 -2.46
N ILE A 23 1.84 -9.15 -1.47
CA ILE A 23 2.30 -9.35 -0.09
C ILE A 23 1.10 -9.45 0.83
N LEU A 24 0.76 -10.68 1.23
CA LEU A 24 -0.39 -10.99 2.09
C LEU A 24 0.00 -11.22 3.56
N ALA A 25 1.26 -10.99 3.92
CA ALA A 25 1.75 -11.09 5.29
C ALA A 25 1.39 -9.82 6.10
N PRO A 26 1.24 -9.92 7.44
CA PRO A 26 1.12 -8.76 8.31
C PRO A 26 2.36 -7.88 8.20
N LEU A 27 2.18 -6.60 7.86
CA LEU A 27 3.26 -5.62 7.77
C LEU A 27 3.05 -4.50 8.79
N ARG A 28 4.15 -3.96 9.32
CA ARG A 28 4.08 -2.74 10.13
C ARG A 28 4.20 -1.50 9.26
N LEU A 29 5.15 -1.53 8.32
CA LEU A 29 5.48 -0.44 7.40
C LEU A 29 5.74 -1.02 6.01
N ALA A 30 5.26 -0.33 4.98
CA ALA A 30 5.57 -0.68 3.59
C ALA A 30 5.97 0.57 2.80
N THR A 31 7.01 0.44 1.97
CA THR A 31 7.44 1.48 1.03
C THR A 31 7.49 0.92 -0.37
N VAL A 32 6.89 1.64 -1.32
CA VAL A 32 6.99 1.37 -2.75
C VAL A 32 7.72 2.55 -3.38
N TYR A 33 8.81 2.27 -4.08
CA TYR A 33 9.65 3.32 -4.65
C TYR A 33 10.07 2.96 -6.08
N GLY A 34 9.97 3.93 -7.00
CA GLY A 34 10.58 3.81 -8.33
C GLY A 34 9.98 2.71 -9.21
N CYS A 35 8.75 2.25 -8.92
CA CYS A 35 8.13 1.17 -9.68
C CYS A 35 7.38 1.72 -10.90
N SER A 36 7.35 0.97 -12.01
CA SER A 36 6.58 1.33 -13.20
C SER A 36 5.82 0.15 -13.80
N ASP A 37 4.66 0.42 -14.41
CA ASP A 37 3.88 -0.60 -15.13
C ASP A 37 3.60 -1.85 -14.27
N ALA A 38 3.31 -1.62 -12.98
CA ALA A 38 3.24 -2.66 -11.97
C ALA A 38 1.92 -2.65 -11.20
N THR A 39 1.52 -3.81 -10.70
CA THR A 39 0.38 -3.97 -9.78
C THR A 39 0.89 -4.50 -8.45
N ILE A 40 0.64 -3.76 -7.38
CA ILE A 40 1.16 -4.06 -6.04
C ILE A 40 -0.01 -4.17 -5.07
N LEU A 41 -0.22 -5.39 -4.56
CA LEU A 41 -1.14 -5.68 -3.47
C LEU A 41 -0.38 -5.79 -2.17
N LEU A 42 -0.69 -4.89 -1.24
CA LEU A 42 -0.26 -4.94 0.14
C LEU A 42 -1.46 -5.40 1.00
N GLY A 43 -1.24 -6.40 1.83
CA GLY A 43 -2.17 -6.86 2.86
C GLY A 43 -2.33 -5.81 3.97
N ALA A 44 -2.61 -6.29 5.18
CA ALA A 44 -2.76 -5.42 6.34
C ALA A 44 -1.45 -4.72 6.72
N VAL A 45 -1.45 -3.38 6.69
CA VAL A 45 -0.32 -2.55 7.15
C VAL A 45 -0.70 -1.77 8.41
N GLY A 46 -0.17 -2.17 9.56
CA GLY A 46 -0.58 -1.64 10.87
C GLY A 46 -0.27 -0.15 11.09
N LYS A 47 0.76 0.42 10.43
CA LYS A 47 1.13 1.85 10.61
C LYS A 47 0.98 2.71 9.37
N SER A 48 1.80 2.49 8.35
CA SER A 48 1.80 3.38 7.18
C SER A 48 2.37 2.75 5.93
N VAL A 49 1.79 3.15 4.81
CA VAL A 49 2.29 2.86 3.47
C VAL A 49 2.81 4.16 2.86
N LYS A 50 4.00 4.10 2.25
CA LYS A 50 4.61 5.20 1.49
C LYS A 50 4.78 4.77 0.04
N VAL A 51 4.37 5.61 -0.91
CA VAL A 51 4.53 5.35 -2.35
C VAL A 51 5.17 6.57 -2.97
N GLU A 52 6.33 6.38 -3.60
CA GLU A 52 7.09 7.47 -4.20
C GLU A 52 7.64 7.14 -5.58
N HIS A 53 7.71 8.15 -6.44
CA HIS A 53 8.36 8.06 -7.76
C HIS A 53 7.85 6.89 -8.62
N CYS A 54 6.54 6.59 -8.54
CA CYS A 54 5.93 5.50 -9.28
C CYS A 54 5.16 6.01 -10.50
N GLU A 55 5.16 5.24 -11.59
CA GLU A 55 4.51 5.60 -12.85
C GLU A 55 3.64 4.45 -13.40
N ARG A 56 2.37 4.71 -13.71
CA ARG A 56 1.42 3.69 -14.21
C ARG A 56 1.32 2.47 -13.28
N VAL A 57 1.36 2.71 -11.97
CA VAL A 57 1.29 1.64 -10.95
C VAL A 57 -0.12 1.58 -10.35
N GLN A 58 -0.64 0.37 -10.19
CA GLN A 58 -1.86 0.09 -9.43
C GLN A 58 -1.48 -0.37 -8.03
N ILE A 59 -1.89 0.37 -7.01
CA ILE A 59 -1.62 0.04 -5.61
C ILE A 59 -2.90 -0.25 -4.88
N ILE A 60 -2.94 -1.41 -4.25
CA ILE A 60 -4.06 -1.90 -3.47
C ILE A 60 -3.55 -2.14 -2.06
N ALA A 61 -4.03 -1.37 -1.08
CA ALA A 61 -3.50 -1.45 0.28
C ALA A 61 -4.53 -1.08 1.35
N ALA A 62 -4.46 -1.78 2.48
CA ALA A 62 -5.16 -1.42 3.71
C ALA A 62 -4.15 -0.96 4.76
N ALA A 63 -4.26 0.28 5.24
CA ALA A 63 -3.28 0.85 6.16
C ALA A 63 -3.88 1.91 7.08
N LYS A 64 -3.29 2.14 8.26
CA LYS A 64 -3.73 3.25 9.11
C LYS A 64 -3.49 4.62 8.46
N ARG A 65 -2.38 4.77 7.73
CA ARG A 65 -1.96 5.99 7.01
C ARG A 65 -1.37 5.66 5.64
N MET A 66 -1.53 6.58 4.70
CA MET A 66 -0.97 6.49 3.35
C MET A 66 -0.31 7.83 2.99
N CYS A 67 0.91 7.76 2.45
CA CYS A 67 1.62 8.90 1.89
C CYS A 67 1.98 8.60 0.43
N ILE A 68 1.59 9.49 -0.47
CA ILE A 68 1.81 9.39 -1.91
C ILE A 68 2.62 10.61 -2.35
N ALA A 69 3.76 10.39 -2.99
CA ALA A 69 4.56 11.47 -3.52
C ALA A 69 5.12 11.21 -4.91
N ASN A 70 5.22 12.26 -5.73
CA ASN A 70 5.88 12.20 -7.04
C ASN A 70 5.39 11.04 -7.93
N CYS A 71 4.08 10.74 -7.90
CA CYS A 71 3.48 9.63 -8.64
C CYS A 71 2.75 10.11 -9.90
N ARG A 72 2.81 9.32 -10.97
CA ARG A 72 2.22 9.67 -12.28
C ARG A 72 1.35 8.56 -12.82
N GLU A 73 0.12 8.89 -13.20
CA GLU A 73 -0.82 7.97 -13.87
C GLU A 73 -1.07 6.69 -13.04
N CYS A 74 -0.96 6.79 -11.71
CA CYS A 74 -1.16 5.69 -10.78
C CYS A 74 -2.61 5.62 -10.28
N VAL A 75 -3.05 4.41 -9.97
CA VAL A 75 -4.37 4.12 -9.41
C VAL A 75 -4.21 3.55 -8.01
N PHE A 76 -4.89 4.14 -7.03
CA PHE A 76 -4.77 3.80 -5.62
C PHE A 76 -6.11 3.29 -5.07
N TYR A 77 -6.20 2.00 -4.77
CA TYR A 77 -7.34 1.38 -4.09
C TYR A 77 -7.05 1.30 -2.58
N LEU A 78 -7.61 2.24 -1.82
CA LEU A 78 -7.21 2.50 -0.44
C LEU A 78 -8.29 2.12 0.56
N GLY A 79 -7.91 1.30 1.54
CA GLY A 79 -8.63 1.13 2.80
C GLY A 79 -7.85 1.81 3.92
N VAL A 80 -8.05 3.11 4.14
CA VAL A 80 -7.28 3.89 5.11
C VAL A 80 -8.12 4.52 6.20
N ASN A 81 -7.60 4.54 7.43
CA ASN A 81 -8.30 5.12 8.59
C ASN A 81 -8.14 6.65 8.67
N GLN A 82 -7.10 7.18 8.04
CA GLN A 82 -6.80 8.61 7.98
C GLN A 82 -6.74 9.06 6.52
N GLN A 83 -7.02 10.34 6.29
CA GLN A 83 -6.96 10.93 4.95
C GLN A 83 -5.55 10.73 4.35
N PRO A 84 -5.44 10.18 3.12
CA PRO A 84 -4.15 9.98 2.48
C PRO A 84 -3.48 11.33 2.20
N LEU A 85 -2.16 11.40 2.45
CA LEU A 85 -1.36 12.58 2.20
C LEU A 85 -0.78 12.53 0.79
N LEU A 86 -1.00 13.58 0.01
CA LEU A 86 -0.39 13.74 -1.31
C LEU A 86 0.64 14.87 -1.25
N VAL A 87 1.88 14.57 -1.63
CA VAL A 87 3.02 15.50 -1.53
C VAL A 87 3.80 15.52 -2.85
N GLY A 88 4.44 16.63 -3.17
CA GLY A 88 5.24 16.75 -4.39
C GLY A 88 4.40 16.69 -5.68
N ASP A 89 5.07 16.36 -6.79
CA ASP A 89 4.50 16.47 -8.13
C ASP A 89 3.72 15.23 -8.54
N ASN A 90 2.41 15.25 -8.30
CA ASN A 90 1.51 14.16 -8.65
C ASN A 90 0.70 14.51 -9.90
N HIS A 91 0.61 13.58 -10.86
CA HIS A 91 -0.09 13.81 -12.12
C HIS A 91 -1.03 12.66 -12.47
N LYS A 92 -2.30 12.99 -12.82
CA LYS A 92 -3.33 12.01 -13.22
C LYS A 92 -3.50 10.85 -12.23
N LEU A 93 -3.48 11.14 -10.94
CA LEU A 93 -3.74 10.12 -9.93
C LEU A 93 -5.22 9.83 -9.82
N GLN A 94 -5.54 8.54 -9.67
CA GLN A 94 -6.88 8.08 -9.34
C GLN A 94 -6.86 7.47 -7.94
N VAL A 95 -7.75 7.93 -7.08
CA VAL A 95 -7.94 7.35 -5.75
C VAL A 95 -9.33 6.75 -5.70
N CYS A 96 -9.40 5.46 -5.39
CA CYS A 96 -10.63 4.69 -5.34
C CYS A 96 -10.77 4.03 -3.97
N PHE A 97 -12.02 3.85 -3.55
CA PHE A 97 -12.33 3.12 -2.33
C PHE A 97 -12.01 1.64 -2.53
N PHE A 98 -11.30 1.05 -1.57
CA PHE A 98 -10.97 -0.37 -1.61
C PHE A 98 -12.24 -1.25 -1.49
N CYS A 99 -12.43 -2.18 -2.43
CA CYS A 99 -13.64 -3.00 -2.49
C CYS A 99 -13.67 -4.07 -1.38
N LEU A 100 -14.85 -4.26 -0.77
CA LEU A 100 -15.09 -5.05 0.44
C LEU A 100 -14.71 -6.55 0.36
N LEU A 101 -14.47 -7.11 -0.83
CA LEU A 101 -14.21 -8.54 -1.02
C LEU A 101 -12.82 -9.01 -0.50
N LEU A 102 -11.82 -8.12 -0.47
CA LEU A 102 -10.52 -8.41 0.18
C LEU A 102 -10.51 -8.06 1.68
N PHE A 103 -11.59 -7.44 2.18
CA PHE A 103 -11.70 -6.86 3.52
C PHE A 103 -11.71 -7.94 4.63
N SER A 104 -12.23 -9.14 4.37
CA SER A 104 -12.32 -10.21 5.36
C SER A 104 -10.96 -10.79 5.80
N LEU A 105 -9.91 -10.67 4.99
CA LEU A 105 -8.58 -11.19 5.32
C LEU A 105 -7.70 -10.16 6.05
N SER A 106 -7.78 -8.87 5.69
CA SER A 106 -6.88 -7.85 6.26
C SER A 106 -7.42 -7.11 7.50
N LEU A 107 -8.74 -7.00 7.68
CA LEU A 107 -9.30 -6.21 8.79
C LEU A 107 -9.06 -6.80 10.18
N LYS A 108 -8.90 -8.13 10.30
CA LYS A 108 -8.57 -8.74 11.60
C LYS A 108 -7.22 -8.28 12.14
N GLU A 109 -6.36 -7.70 11.32
CA GLU A 109 -5.03 -7.24 11.74
C GLU A 109 -4.95 -5.71 11.87
N VAL A 110 -5.57 -4.93 10.99
CA VAL A 110 -5.49 -3.44 11.03
C VAL A 110 -6.34 -2.83 12.16
N SER A 111 -7.46 -3.45 12.55
CA SER A 111 -8.35 -2.92 13.60
C SER A 111 -7.99 -3.38 15.02
N LEU A 112 -6.97 -4.23 15.19
CA LEU A 112 -6.60 -4.85 16.46
C LEU A 112 -5.29 -4.31 17.08
N GLU A 113 -4.71 -3.23 16.52
CA GLU A 113 -3.57 -2.48 17.08
C GLU A 113 -3.85 -0.99 17.34
#